data_AF-A0A0L0BDS3-F1
#
_entry.id   AF-A0A0L0BDS3-F1
#
_cell.length_a   1.000
_cell.length_b   1.000
_cell.length_c   1.000
_cell.angle_alpha   90.00
_cell.angle_beta   90.00
_cell.angle_gamma   90.00
#
_symmetry.space_group_name_H-M   'P 1'
#
loop_
_entity.id
_entity.type
_entity.pdbx_description
1 polymer ?
#
loop_
_entity_poly.entity_id
_entity_poly.type
_entity_poly.pdbx_seq_one_letter_code
_entity_poly.pdbx_strand_id
1 'polypeptide(L)'
;MVLWVDGGDEPDKLAQLLNDSTQNNRRDVWLWLCLYIYEKLDLERSTCNGTTMRDEIAHVLARHPDLISRIRPERDRFLLRDDLLAWIAKDERQYHWLLPQIDEITGRILPTRLAHLTGRSELIAMLDVWQVNIEEKADEVRHLHELWRRHIALDSQFEWFADKKEGSKRCVCAWEWLAKNHLSPRSRQLPISNHKELLIFFDQAQLGPHEQKAMIQEIKNRWHRQQFDERNADKKQVNVMLSKAVVDQLDMLAKQNGVKRSQVIETLVKMEVEAGTYLTGA
;
A
#
# COMPACT_ATOMS: atom_id res chain seq x y z
N MET A 1 -36.06 43.07 8.02
CA MET A 1 -36.54 41.67 8.05
C MET A 1 -36.56 41.19 6.61
N VAL A 2 -35.47 40.60 6.14
CA VAL A 2 -35.38 40.02 4.79
C VAL A 2 -35.51 38.52 4.98
N LEU A 3 -36.64 37.98 4.53
CA LEU A 3 -36.89 36.54 4.51
C LEU A 3 -36.01 35.96 3.41
N TRP A 4 -35.06 35.12 3.81
CA TRP A 4 -34.41 34.19 2.90
C TRP A 4 -35.48 33.22 2.40
N VAL A 5 -35.82 33.31 1.12
CA VAL A 5 -36.53 32.24 0.44
C VAL A 5 -35.49 31.14 0.23
N ASP A 6 -35.66 30.04 0.96
CA ASP A 6 -34.98 28.77 0.66
C ASP A 6 -35.25 28.44 -0.81
N GLY A 7 -34.21 28.57 -1.64
CA GLY A 7 -34.19 27.99 -2.97
C GLY A 7 -34.07 26.48 -2.80
N GLY A 8 -35.21 25.80 -2.65
CA GLY A 8 -35.26 24.36 -2.81
C GLY A 8 -34.90 24.04 -4.25
N ASP A 9 -33.72 23.46 -4.47
CA ASP A 9 -33.31 22.95 -5.78
C ASP A 9 -34.42 22.05 -6.33
N GLU A 10 -34.93 22.40 -7.51
CA GLU A 10 -35.93 21.62 -8.22
C GLU A 10 -35.36 20.21 -8.46
N PRO A 11 -36.09 19.14 -8.13
CA PRO A 11 -35.56 17.78 -8.25
C PRO A 11 -35.18 17.51 -9.70
N ASP A 12 -33.97 17.01 -9.92
CA ASP A 12 -33.51 16.67 -11.27
C ASP A 12 -34.41 15.61 -11.93
N LYS A 13 -34.30 15.47 -13.26
CA LYS A 13 -35.16 14.58 -14.05
C LYS A 13 -35.13 13.13 -13.54
N LEU A 14 -33.99 12.66 -13.03
CA LEU A 14 -33.86 11.31 -12.50
C LEU A 14 -34.61 11.16 -11.17
N ALA A 15 -34.49 12.14 -10.27
CA ALA A 15 -35.22 12.18 -9.00
C ALA A 15 -36.74 12.18 -9.22
N GLN A 16 -37.22 12.92 -10.22
CA GLN A 16 -38.63 12.93 -10.63
C GLN A 16 -39.09 11.55 -11.15
N LEU A 17 -38.31 10.92 -12.04
CA LEU A 17 -38.63 9.60 -12.61
C LEU A 17 -38.66 8.49 -11.56
N LEU A 18 -37.73 8.53 -10.59
CA LEU A 18 -37.63 7.52 -9.55
C LEU A 18 -38.52 7.78 -8.34
N ASN A 19 -39.13 8.97 -8.24
CA ASN A 19 -39.85 9.45 -7.06
C ASN A 19 -38.99 9.34 -5.78
N ASP A 20 -37.73 9.74 -5.88
CA ASP A 20 -36.75 9.73 -4.78
C ASP A 20 -36.26 11.16 -4.51
N SER A 21 -36.30 11.57 -3.25
CA SER A 21 -35.98 12.95 -2.83
C SER A 21 -34.51 13.18 -2.48
N THR A 22 -33.69 12.13 -2.45
CA THR A 22 -32.29 12.20 -2.01
C THR A 22 -31.35 11.67 -3.08
N GLN A 23 -30.45 12.52 -3.59
CA GLN A 23 -29.35 12.08 -4.44
C GLN A 23 -28.42 11.15 -3.65
N ASN A 24 -28.03 10.03 -4.27
CA ASN A 24 -27.08 9.09 -3.68
C ASN A 24 -26.22 8.50 -4.79
N ASN A 25 -24.98 9.02 -4.89
CA ASN A 25 -24.06 8.65 -5.96
C ASN A 25 -23.81 7.13 -6.05
N ARG A 26 -23.74 6.41 -4.92
CA ARG A 26 -23.56 4.95 -4.92
C ARG A 26 -24.74 4.25 -5.61
N ARG A 27 -25.97 4.67 -5.28
CA ARG A 27 -27.19 4.15 -5.91
C ARG A 27 -27.23 4.48 -7.40
N ASP A 28 -26.81 5.69 -7.77
CA ASP A 28 -26.79 6.12 -9.16
C ASP A 28 -25.76 5.33 -9.98
N VAL A 29 -24.57 5.08 -9.43
CA VAL A 29 -23.54 4.21 -10.06
C VAL A 29 -24.05 2.78 -10.23
N TRP A 30 -24.67 2.21 -9.20
CA TRP A 30 -25.27 0.88 -9.29
C TRP A 30 -26.35 0.83 -10.39
N LEU A 31 -27.25 1.81 -10.42
CA LEU A 31 -28.31 1.87 -11.43
C LEU A 31 -27.74 2.00 -12.84
N TRP A 32 -26.77 2.88 -13.05
CA TRP A 32 -26.06 3.02 -14.33
C TRP A 32 -25.48 1.67 -14.78
N LEU A 33 -24.81 0.97 -13.86
CA LEU A 33 -24.20 -0.33 -14.13
C LEU A 33 -25.24 -1.42 -14.40
N CYS A 34 -26.37 -1.44 -13.71
CA CYS A 34 -27.44 -2.40 -13.98
C CYS A 34 -28.05 -2.21 -15.37
N LEU A 35 -28.34 -0.96 -15.76
CA LEU A 35 -28.84 -0.64 -17.09
C LEU A 35 -27.83 -1.04 -18.18
N TYR A 36 -26.54 -0.82 -17.94
CA TYR A 36 -25.49 -1.14 -18.88
C TYR A 36 -25.20 -2.66 -18.98
N ILE A 37 -25.03 -3.32 -17.84
CA ILE A 37 -24.54 -4.71 -17.76
C ILE A 37 -25.67 -5.71 -17.94
N TYR A 38 -26.83 -5.50 -17.33
CA TYR A 38 -27.91 -6.49 -17.30
C TYR A 38 -29.00 -6.20 -18.33
N GLU A 39 -29.44 -4.95 -18.43
CA GLU A 39 -30.45 -4.55 -19.42
C GLU A 39 -29.84 -4.32 -20.82
N LYS A 40 -28.50 -4.34 -20.92
CA LYS A 40 -27.74 -4.18 -22.17
C LYS A 40 -28.07 -2.89 -22.92
N LEU A 41 -28.40 -1.83 -22.19
CA LEU A 41 -28.69 -0.52 -22.76
C LEU A 41 -27.39 0.21 -23.12
N ASP A 42 -27.45 0.99 -24.18
CA ASP A 42 -26.31 1.80 -24.63
C ASP A 42 -26.25 3.09 -23.79
N LEU A 43 -25.31 3.11 -22.84
CA LEU A 43 -24.97 4.29 -22.05
C LEU A 43 -23.54 4.70 -22.36
N GLU A 44 -23.31 6.00 -22.48
CA GLU A 44 -21.96 6.51 -22.71
C GLU A 44 -21.06 6.22 -21.50
N ARG A 45 -20.05 5.34 -21.67
CA ARG A 45 -19.16 4.88 -20.58
C ARG A 45 -18.42 5.98 -19.84
N SER A 46 -18.17 7.11 -20.50
CA SER A 46 -17.53 8.28 -19.91
C SER A 46 -18.41 8.93 -18.83
N THR A 47 -19.72 8.69 -18.84
CA THR A 47 -20.66 9.28 -17.88
C THR A 47 -20.70 8.54 -16.55
N CYS A 48 -20.31 7.26 -16.51
CA CYS A 48 -20.38 6.45 -15.29
C CYS A 48 -19.53 7.05 -14.16
N ASN A 49 -20.17 7.33 -13.02
CA ASN A 49 -19.61 8.04 -11.86
C ASN A 49 -19.11 9.47 -12.17
N GLY A 50 -19.50 10.04 -13.30
CA GLY A 50 -19.23 11.41 -13.71
C GLY A 50 -20.40 12.36 -13.41
N THR A 51 -20.21 13.65 -13.66
CA THR A 51 -21.22 14.68 -13.37
C THR A 51 -22.46 14.60 -14.24
N THR A 52 -22.36 14.01 -15.44
CA THR A 52 -23.46 13.84 -16.40
C THR A 52 -24.18 12.49 -16.27
N MET A 53 -23.76 11.62 -15.33
CA MET A 53 -24.31 10.28 -15.16
C MET A 53 -25.83 10.27 -14.99
N ARG A 54 -26.35 11.17 -14.13
CA ARG A 54 -27.77 11.21 -13.78
C ARG A 54 -28.64 11.61 -14.97
N ASP A 55 -28.16 12.53 -15.80
CA ASP A 55 -28.84 12.94 -17.04
C ASP A 55 -28.91 11.79 -18.05
N GLU A 56 -27.81 11.04 -18.19
CA GLU A 56 -27.75 9.85 -19.06
C GLU A 56 -28.74 8.77 -18.61
N ILE A 57 -28.77 8.46 -17.30
CA ILE A 57 -29.73 7.51 -16.72
C ILE A 57 -31.16 7.99 -16.98
N ALA A 58 -31.47 9.27 -16.71
CA ALA A 58 -32.82 9.81 -16.91
C ALA A 58 -33.26 9.73 -18.39
N HIS A 59 -32.34 10.04 -19.32
CA HIS A 59 -32.59 9.96 -20.75
C HIS A 59 -32.90 8.53 -21.21
N VAL A 60 -32.21 7.53 -20.66
CA VAL A 60 -32.48 6.11 -20.94
C VAL A 60 -33.81 5.66 -20.31
N LEU A 61 -34.03 5.93 -19.02
CA LEU A 61 -35.25 5.49 -18.33
C LEU A 61 -36.53 6.10 -18.91
N ALA A 62 -36.49 7.34 -19.40
CA ALA A 62 -37.63 7.96 -20.08
C ALA A 62 -38.09 7.19 -21.32
N ARG A 63 -37.19 6.42 -21.97
CA ARG A 63 -37.48 5.58 -23.13
C ARG A 63 -37.90 4.14 -22.73
N HIS A 64 -37.70 3.77 -21.48
CA HIS A 64 -37.91 2.42 -20.95
C HIS A 64 -38.65 2.47 -19.59
N PRO A 65 -39.92 2.96 -19.55
CA PRO A 65 -40.64 3.17 -18.30
C PRO A 65 -40.95 1.86 -17.55
N ASP A 66 -40.95 0.70 -18.23
CA ASP A 66 -41.13 -0.61 -17.62
C ASP A 66 -40.01 -0.94 -16.60
N LEU A 67 -38.79 -0.44 -16.83
CA LEU A 67 -37.65 -0.62 -15.94
C LEU A 67 -37.84 0.04 -14.58
N ILE A 68 -38.54 1.18 -14.54
CA ILE A 68 -38.69 1.97 -13.31
C ILE A 68 -39.33 1.12 -12.20
N SER A 69 -40.28 0.26 -12.56
CA SER A 69 -40.95 -0.63 -11.62
C SER A 69 -40.04 -1.73 -11.04
N ARG A 70 -38.98 -2.12 -11.76
CA ARG A 70 -38.02 -3.17 -11.38
C ARG A 70 -36.86 -2.67 -10.51
N ILE A 71 -36.49 -1.39 -10.67
CA ILE A 71 -35.34 -0.78 -9.98
C ILE A 71 -35.45 -0.89 -8.45
N ARG A 72 -36.61 -0.58 -7.87
CA ARG A 72 -36.77 -0.56 -6.39
C ARG A 72 -36.62 -1.97 -5.77
N PRO A 73 -37.32 -3.02 -6.25
CA PRO A 73 -37.10 -4.38 -5.76
C PRO A 73 -35.66 -4.88 -5.95
N GLU A 74 -35.03 -4.59 -7.08
CA GLU A 74 -33.65 -5.02 -7.35
C GLU A 74 -32.65 -4.34 -6.42
N ARG A 75 -32.86 -3.05 -6.14
CA ARG A 75 -32.06 -2.30 -5.18
C ARG A 75 -32.06 -2.99 -3.82
N ASP A 76 -33.24 -3.31 -3.30
CA ASP A 76 -33.38 -3.92 -1.98
C ASP A 76 -32.84 -5.37 -1.94
N ARG A 77 -32.81 -6.05 -3.10
CA ARG A 77 -32.29 -7.40 -3.25
C ARG A 77 -30.77 -7.48 -3.36
N PHE A 78 -30.11 -6.46 -3.91
CA PHE A 78 -28.70 -6.56 -4.27
C PHE A 78 -27.78 -5.55 -3.56
N LEU A 79 -28.27 -4.40 -3.11
CA LEU A 79 -27.41 -3.41 -2.45
C LEU A 79 -27.21 -3.72 -0.97
N LEU A 80 -25.96 -3.95 -0.59
CA LEU A 80 -25.58 -4.04 0.82
C LEU A 80 -25.75 -2.71 1.53
N ARG A 81 -26.02 -2.77 2.83
CA ARG A 81 -26.00 -1.58 3.69
C ARG A 81 -24.59 -0.99 3.78
N ASP A 82 -24.51 0.33 3.94
CA ASP A 82 -23.23 1.06 3.99
C ASP A 82 -22.30 0.59 5.13
N ASP A 83 -22.86 0.15 6.27
CA ASP A 83 -22.08 -0.34 7.41
C ASP A 83 -21.25 -1.59 7.10
N LEU A 84 -21.74 -2.46 6.20
CA LEU A 84 -21.00 -3.65 5.76
C LEU A 84 -19.81 -3.30 4.85
N LEU A 85 -19.84 -2.12 4.22
CA LEU A 85 -18.81 -1.65 3.28
C LEU A 85 -17.91 -0.57 3.87
N ALA A 86 -18.14 -0.17 5.12
CA ALA A 86 -17.45 0.94 5.77
C ALA A 86 -15.94 0.68 5.97
N TRP A 87 -15.53 -0.59 6.08
CA TRP A 87 -14.14 -1.00 6.28
C TRP A 87 -13.28 -0.88 5.01
N ILE A 88 -13.90 -0.78 3.84
CA ILE A 88 -13.19 -0.50 2.59
C ILE A 88 -12.90 1.01 2.58
N ALA A 89 -11.64 1.39 2.75
CA ALA A 89 -11.19 2.76 2.82
C ALA A 89 -10.81 3.34 1.45
N LYS A 90 -10.61 4.65 1.39
CA LYS A 90 -9.92 5.31 0.26
C LYS A 90 -8.41 5.17 0.44
N ASP A 91 -7.92 3.93 0.46
CA ASP A 91 -6.50 3.62 0.57
C ASP A 91 -6.01 2.83 -0.65
N GLU A 92 -4.90 3.29 -1.22
CA GLU A 92 -4.28 2.73 -2.41
C GLU A 92 -3.78 1.29 -2.21
N ARG A 93 -3.19 0.97 -1.05
CA ARG A 93 -2.69 -0.38 -0.77
C ARG A 93 -3.86 -1.34 -0.64
N GLN A 94 -4.87 -0.98 0.15
CA GLN A 94 -6.09 -1.78 0.27
C GLN A 94 -6.78 -1.94 -1.09
N TYR A 95 -6.79 -0.92 -1.93
CA TYR A 95 -7.32 -1.01 -3.28
C TYR A 95 -6.59 -2.07 -4.12
N HIS A 96 -5.26 -1.99 -4.20
CA HIS A 96 -4.48 -2.96 -4.96
C HIS A 96 -4.62 -4.39 -4.44
N TRP A 97 -4.83 -4.56 -3.13
CA TRP A 97 -5.02 -5.85 -2.51
C TRP A 97 -6.44 -6.42 -2.76
N LEU A 98 -7.48 -5.59 -2.65
CA LEU A 98 -8.88 -6.01 -2.81
C LEU A 98 -9.26 -6.25 -4.26
N LEU A 99 -8.76 -5.43 -5.19
CA LEU A 99 -9.16 -5.47 -6.59
C LEU A 99 -9.13 -6.89 -7.19
N PRO A 100 -8.01 -7.65 -7.16
CA PRO A 100 -7.97 -9.00 -7.74
C PRO A 100 -8.93 -9.98 -7.07
N GLN A 101 -9.16 -9.87 -5.76
CA GLN A 101 -10.07 -10.76 -5.03
C GLN A 101 -11.53 -10.49 -5.38
N ILE A 102 -11.92 -9.22 -5.45
CA ILE A 102 -13.28 -8.85 -5.84
C ILE A 102 -13.48 -9.15 -7.34
N ASP A 103 -12.48 -8.96 -8.19
CA ASP A 103 -12.54 -9.35 -9.61
C ASP A 103 -12.80 -10.85 -9.77
N GLU A 104 -12.15 -11.69 -8.96
CA GLU A 104 -12.34 -13.14 -8.97
C GLU A 104 -13.75 -13.53 -8.51
N ILE A 105 -14.19 -13.02 -7.36
CA ILE A 105 -15.52 -13.31 -6.78
C ILE A 105 -16.65 -12.87 -7.72
N THR A 106 -16.51 -11.70 -8.33
CA THR A 106 -17.55 -11.12 -9.19
C THR A 106 -17.46 -11.58 -10.64
N GLY A 107 -16.44 -12.37 -11.00
CA GLY A 107 -16.24 -12.85 -12.37
C GLY A 107 -15.90 -11.74 -13.37
N ARG A 108 -15.17 -10.70 -12.93
CA ARG A 108 -14.76 -9.53 -13.74
C ARG A 108 -15.97 -8.85 -14.39
N ILE A 109 -16.99 -8.60 -13.58
CA ILE A 109 -18.29 -8.10 -14.04
C ILE A 109 -18.22 -6.70 -14.68
N LEU A 110 -17.28 -5.86 -14.24
CA LEU A 110 -17.19 -4.48 -14.73
C LEU A 110 -16.59 -4.42 -16.13
N PRO A 111 -17.14 -3.57 -17.02
CA PRO A 111 -16.56 -3.33 -18.32
C PRO A 111 -15.22 -2.60 -18.16
N THR A 112 -14.29 -2.91 -19.07
CA THR A 112 -13.01 -2.19 -19.11
C THR A 112 -13.24 -0.70 -19.45
N ARG A 113 -12.46 0.17 -18.78
CA ARG A 113 -12.37 1.62 -19.05
C ARG A 113 -13.61 2.45 -18.69
N LEU A 114 -13.93 2.52 -17.39
CA LEU A 114 -14.87 3.50 -16.84
C LEU A 114 -14.09 4.68 -16.26
N ALA A 115 -14.07 5.82 -16.96
CA ALA A 115 -13.09 6.89 -16.73
C ALA A 115 -13.14 7.50 -15.32
N HIS A 116 -14.32 7.57 -14.71
CA HIS A 116 -14.51 8.17 -13.38
C HIS A 116 -14.73 7.13 -12.28
N LEU A 117 -14.83 5.84 -12.61
CA LEU A 117 -15.03 4.78 -11.64
C LEU A 117 -13.67 4.17 -11.29
N THR A 118 -13.05 4.68 -10.21
CA THR A 118 -11.72 4.24 -9.76
C THR A 118 -11.68 4.02 -8.25
N GLY A 119 -10.67 3.29 -7.76
CA GLY A 119 -10.36 3.21 -6.34
C GLY A 119 -11.49 2.63 -5.50
N ARG A 120 -11.83 3.28 -4.38
CA ARG A 120 -12.89 2.80 -3.47
C ARG A 120 -14.25 2.64 -4.16
N SER A 121 -14.63 3.59 -5.02
CA SER A 121 -15.93 3.56 -5.71
C SER A 121 -16.04 2.40 -6.68
N GLU A 122 -14.94 2.03 -7.34
CA GLU A 122 -14.88 0.88 -8.22
C GLU A 122 -15.10 -0.43 -7.45
N LEU A 123 -14.37 -0.64 -6.35
CA LEU A 123 -14.54 -1.84 -5.53
C LEU A 123 -15.98 -2.00 -5.00
N ILE A 124 -16.59 -0.90 -4.54
CA ILE A 124 -17.99 -0.93 -4.11
C ILE A 124 -18.91 -1.26 -5.29
N ALA A 125 -18.70 -0.64 -6.44
CA ALA A 125 -19.52 -0.84 -7.61
C ALA A 125 -19.49 -2.29 -8.12
N MET A 126 -18.33 -2.95 -8.08
CA MET A 126 -18.19 -4.38 -8.38
C MET A 126 -19.07 -5.24 -7.47
N LEU A 127 -19.03 -4.98 -6.15
CA LEU A 127 -19.83 -5.70 -5.16
C LEU A 127 -21.33 -5.39 -5.30
N ASP A 128 -21.67 -4.13 -5.59
CA ASP A 128 -23.06 -3.69 -5.73
C ASP A 128 -23.74 -4.32 -6.95
N VAL A 129 -23.05 -4.36 -8.09
CA VAL A 129 -23.60 -4.92 -9.32
C VAL A 129 -23.60 -6.45 -9.34
N TRP A 130 -22.81 -7.12 -8.50
CA TRP A 130 -22.79 -8.58 -8.41
C TRP A 130 -24.13 -9.17 -7.94
N GLN A 131 -24.93 -9.73 -8.84
CA GLN A 131 -26.30 -10.21 -8.55
C GLN A 131 -26.37 -11.60 -7.90
N VAL A 132 -25.81 -11.76 -6.70
CA VAL A 132 -26.03 -12.94 -5.84
C VAL A 132 -27.00 -12.63 -4.69
N ASN A 133 -27.37 -13.66 -3.92
CA ASN A 133 -28.21 -13.47 -2.74
C ASN A 133 -27.54 -12.46 -1.77
N ILE A 134 -28.33 -11.57 -1.17
CA ILE A 134 -27.78 -10.52 -0.30
C ILE A 134 -27.06 -11.05 0.95
N GLU A 135 -27.50 -12.20 1.47
CA GLU A 135 -26.87 -12.88 2.60
C GLU A 135 -25.50 -13.44 2.17
N GLU A 136 -25.45 -14.15 1.05
CA GLU A 136 -24.21 -14.66 0.44
C GLU A 136 -23.22 -13.53 0.14
N LYS A 137 -23.71 -12.42 -0.43
CA LYS A 137 -22.90 -11.22 -0.67
C LYS A 137 -22.33 -10.66 0.63
N ALA A 138 -23.15 -10.59 1.67
CA ALA A 138 -22.72 -10.08 2.97
C ALA A 138 -21.67 -11.00 3.62
N ASP A 139 -21.81 -12.31 3.47
CA ASP A 139 -20.84 -13.30 3.95
C ASP A 139 -19.49 -13.14 3.24
N GLU A 140 -19.48 -13.01 1.91
CA GLU A 140 -18.25 -12.78 1.14
C GLU A 140 -17.57 -11.45 1.50
N VAL A 141 -18.33 -10.36 1.68
CA VAL A 141 -17.77 -9.08 2.11
C VAL A 141 -17.16 -9.17 3.53
N ARG A 142 -17.79 -9.92 4.44
CA ARG A 142 -17.20 -10.17 5.78
C ARG A 142 -15.94 -11.03 5.68
N HIS A 143 -15.94 -12.04 4.81
CA HIS A 143 -14.78 -12.88 4.57
C HIS A 143 -13.59 -12.08 4.04
N LEU A 144 -13.80 -11.22 3.04
CA LEU A 144 -12.80 -10.28 2.53
C LEU A 144 -12.25 -9.36 3.62
N HIS A 145 -13.11 -8.87 4.51
CA HIS A 145 -12.68 -8.05 5.63
C HIS A 145 -11.77 -8.82 6.59
N GLU A 146 -12.10 -10.07 6.91
CA GLU A 146 -11.26 -10.93 7.75
C GLU A 146 -9.92 -11.28 7.09
N LEU A 147 -9.92 -11.55 5.79
CA LEU A 147 -8.69 -11.76 5.02
C LEU A 147 -7.82 -10.50 5.05
N TRP A 148 -8.40 -9.31 4.84
CA TRP A 148 -7.68 -8.04 4.92
C TRP A 148 -7.08 -7.80 6.31
N ARG A 149 -7.85 -8.07 7.38
CA ARG A 149 -7.36 -7.94 8.76
C ARG A 149 -6.20 -8.87 9.06
N ARG A 150 -6.26 -10.11 8.57
CA ARG A 150 -5.15 -11.07 8.71
C ARG A 150 -3.93 -10.63 7.90
N HIS A 151 -4.14 -10.10 6.70
CA HIS A 151 -3.08 -9.56 5.85
C HIS A 151 -2.31 -8.44 6.54
N ILE A 152 -3.00 -7.40 7.02
CA ILE A 152 -2.34 -6.26 7.70
C ILE A 152 -1.72 -6.63 9.05
N ALA A 153 -2.18 -7.70 9.72
CA ALA A 153 -1.55 -8.16 10.95
C ALA A 153 -0.09 -8.64 10.71
N LEU A 154 0.22 -9.09 9.49
CA LEU A 154 1.56 -9.49 9.08
C LEU A 154 2.50 -8.30 8.85
N ASP A 155 1.99 -7.07 8.80
CA ASP A 155 2.79 -5.85 8.63
C ASP A 155 3.81 -5.63 9.75
N SER A 156 3.59 -6.25 10.91
CA SER A 156 4.53 -6.28 12.03
C SER A 156 5.94 -6.75 11.62
N GLN A 157 6.05 -7.60 10.59
CA GLN A 157 7.35 -8.03 10.04
C GLN A 157 8.15 -6.88 9.41
N PHE A 158 7.46 -5.84 8.97
CA PHE A 158 8.02 -4.65 8.32
C PHE A 158 8.12 -3.45 9.27
N GLU A 159 7.82 -3.60 10.56
CA GLU A 159 7.86 -2.51 11.55
C GLU A 159 9.22 -1.80 11.60
N TRP A 160 10.31 -2.54 11.33
CA TRP A 160 11.66 -1.98 11.25
C TRP A 160 11.81 -0.89 10.16
N PHE A 161 11.00 -0.91 9.11
CA PHE A 161 10.99 0.11 8.05
C PHE A 161 10.10 1.32 8.39
N ALA A 162 9.23 1.21 9.40
CA ALA A 162 8.31 2.27 9.82
C ALA A 162 8.96 3.28 10.79
N ASP A 163 10.29 3.24 10.96
CA ASP A 163 11.03 4.12 11.85
C ASP A 163 10.90 5.60 11.44
N LYS A 164 10.60 6.48 12.41
CA LYS A 164 10.35 7.91 12.14
C LYS A 164 11.56 8.68 11.63
N LYS A 165 12.78 8.26 11.96
CA LYS A 165 14.02 8.98 11.61
C LYS A 165 14.74 8.32 10.44
N GLU A 166 14.79 7.00 10.44
CA GLU A 166 15.57 6.23 9.48
C GLU A 166 14.71 5.43 8.49
N GLY A 167 13.40 5.37 8.67
CA GLY A 167 12.49 4.52 7.89
C GLY A 167 12.62 4.76 6.38
N SER A 168 12.57 6.01 5.93
CA SER A 168 12.77 6.34 4.51
C SER A 168 14.13 5.88 3.98
N LYS A 169 15.21 6.04 4.75
CA LYS A 169 16.54 5.57 4.33
C LYS A 169 16.62 4.04 4.28
N ARG A 170 15.97 3.35 5.24
CA ARG A 170 15.85 1.89 5.25
C ARG A 170 15.03 1.39 4.06
N CYS A 171 13.97 2.10 3.65
CA CYS A 171 13.20 1.81 2.44
C CYS A 171 14.01 2.00 1.16
N VAL A 172 14.82 3.06 1.08
CA VAL A 172 15.76 3.25 -0.05
C VAL A 172 16.80 2.12 -0.09
N CYS A 173 17.38 1.74 1.04
CA CYS A 173 18.31 0.60 1.13
C CYS A 173 17.63 -0.71 0.69
N ALA A 174 16.37 -0.92 1.07
CA ALA A 174 15.56 -2.04 0.61
C ALA A 174 15.40 -2.03 -0.91
N TRP A 175 15.03 -0.88 -1.49
CA TRP A 175 14.92 -0.72 -2.93
C TRP A 175 16.22 -1.08 -3.66
N GLU A 176 17.35 -0.53 -3.21
CA GLU A 176 18.64 -0.83 -3.83
C GLU A 176 19.01 -2.31 -3.75
N TRP A 177 18.54 -3.02 -2.73
CA TRP A 177 18.76 -4.47 -2.62
C TRP A 177 17.81 -5.22 -3.55
N LEU A 178 16.53 -4.86 -3.58
CA LEU A 178 15.52 -5.47 -4.45
C LEU A 178 15.87 -5.28 -5.92
N ALA A 179 16.22 -4.07 -6.34
CA ALA A 179 16.62 -3.74 -7.70
C ALA A 179 17.83 -4.55 -8.18
N LYS A 180 18.75 -4.89 -7.26
CA LYS A 180 19.97 -5.64 -7.58
C LYS A 180 19.76 -7.15 -7.56
N ASN A 181 18.98 -7.67 -6.61
CA ASN A 181 18.97 -9.11 -6.30
C ASN A 181 17.66 -9.81 -6.67
N HIS A 182 16.55 -9.07 -6.80
CA HIS A 182 15.22 -9.67 -6.98
C HIS A 182 14.55 -9.23 -8.28
N LEU A 183 14.67 -7.95 -8.65
CA LEU A 183 14.04 -7.42 -9.85
C LEU A 183 14.85 -7.79 -11.10
N SER A 184 14.13 -8.10 -12.18
CA SER A 184 14.72 -8.22 -13.51
C SER A 184 15.32 -6.88 -13.97
N PRO A 185 16.44 -6.88 -14.72
CA PRO A 185 16.98 -5.64 -15.31
C PRO A 185 16.00 -4.88 -16.23
N ARG A 186 14.92 -5.53 -16.68
CA ARG A 186 13.86 -4.92 -17.49
C ARG A 186 12.65 -4.48 -16.67
N SER A 187 12.71 -4.60 -15.35
CA SER A 187 11.63 -4.20 -14.46
C SER A 187 11.31 -2.71 -14.65
N ARG A 188 10.03 -2.39 -14.78
CA ARG A 188 9.51 -1.00 -14.83
C ARG A 188 9.07 -0.50 -13.46
N GLN A 189 9.39 -1.24 -12.41
CA GLN A 189 8.97 -0.90 -11.07
C GLN A 189 9.63 0.41 -10.62
N LEU A 190 8.83 1.30 -10.03
CA LEU A 190 9.29 2.57 -9.52
C LEU A 190 10.10 2.39 -8.23
N PRO A 191 11.09 3.26 -7.97
CA PRO A 191 11.85 3.23 -6.74
C PRO A 191 10.99 3.34 -5.49
N ILE A 192 11.26 2.47 -4.51
CA ILE A 192 10.62 2.49 -3.20
C ILE A 192 11.37 3.47 -2.29
N SER A 193 10.64 4.46 -1.77
CA SER A 193 11.16 5.56 -0.96
C SER A 193 10.57 5.62 0.44
N ASN A 194 9.42 4.95 0.66
CA ASN A 194 8.71 4.98 1.92
C ASN A 194 8.09 3.62 2.28
N HIS A 195 7.59 3.54 3.51
CA HIS A 195 7.06 2.31 4.08
C HIS A 195 5.82 1.79 3.34
N LYS A 196 4.93 2.68 2.88
CA LYS A 196 3.71 2.29 2.16
C LYS A 196 4.03 1.64 0.81
N GLU A 197 4.92 2.24 0.04
CA GLU A 197 5.41 1.69 -1.24
C GLU A 197 6.08 0.33 -1.05
N LEU A 198 6.85 0.18 0.03
CA LEU A 198 7.47 -1.10 0.38
C LEU A 198 6.43 -2.19 0.61
N LEU A 199 5.39 -1.88 1.41
CA LEU A 199 4.31 -2.83 1.69
C LEU A 199 3.54 -3.21 0.42
N ILE A 200 3.20 -2.23 -0.44
CA ILE A 200 2.53 -2.49 -1.73
C ILE A 200 3.37 -3.44 -2.59
N PHE A 201 4.70 -3.27 -2.62
CA PHE A 201 5.57 -4.18 -3.36
C PHE A 201 5.50 -5.61 -2.82
N PHE A 202 5.65 -5.81 -1.51
CA PHE A 202 5.64 -7.14 -0.92
C PHE A 202 4.27 -7.83 -1.06
N ASP A 203 3.17 -7.07 -1.00
CA ASP A 203 1.83 -7.57 -1.26
C ASP A 203 1.70 -8.15 -2.69
N GLN A 204 2.40 -7.57 -3.67
CA GLN A 204 2.34 -7.95 -5.08
C GLN A 204 3.40 -8.98 -5.49
N ALA A 205 4.47 -9.13 -4.71
CA ALA A 205 5.62 -9.96 -5.07
C ALA A 205 5.35 -11.47 -5.01
N GLN A 206 4.17 -11.89 -4.51
CA GLN A 206 3.75 -13.31 -4.42
C GLN A 206 4.80 -14.21 -3.73
N LEU A 207 5.49 -13.67 -2.72
CA LEU A 207 6.58 -14.35 -2.03
C LEU A 207 6.05 -15.31 -0.96
N GLY A 208 6.73 -16.46 -0.81
CA GLY A 208 6.49 -17.34 0.32
C GLY A 208 6.93 -16.68 1.65
N PRO A 209 6.31 -17.01 2.80
CA PRO A 209 6.67 -16.41 4.09
C PRO A 209 8.16 -16.55 4.47
N HIS A 210 8.77 -17.67 4.10
CA HIS A 210 10.20 -17.92 4.35
C HIS A 210 11.11 -17.06 3.48
N GLU A 211 10.77 -16.91 2.21
CA GLU A 211 11.50 -16.09 1.25
C GLU A 211 11.44 -14.62 1.64
N GLN A 212 10.24 -14.11 1.93
CA GLN A 212 10.04 -12.75 2.42
C GLN A 212 10.88 -12.47 3.67
N LYS A 213 10.86 -13.37 4.65
CA LYS A 213 11.65 -13.21 5.88
C LYS A 213 13.15 -13.19 5.59
N ALA A 214 13.63 -14.06 4.70
CA ALA A 214 15.03 -14.07 4.30
C ALA A 214 15.45 -12.77 3.59
N MET A 215 14.61 -12.27 2.67
CA MET A 215 14.85 -11.00 1.98
C MET A 215 14.91 -9.82 2.96
N ILE A 216 13.96 -9.73 3.90
CA ILE A 216 13.96 -8.69 4.94
C ILE A 216 15.25 -8.77 5.78
N GLN A 217 15.70 -9.97 6.12
CA GLN A 217 16.92 -10.15 6.91
C GLN A 217 18.18 -9.71 6.13
N GLU A 218 18.28 -10.03 4.84
CA GLU A 218 19.39 -9.60 3.99
C GLU A 218 19.43 -8.08 3.83
N ILE A 219 18.26 -7.45 3.67
CA ILE A 219 18.14 -5.99 3.63
C ILE A 219 18.64 -5.38 4.94
N LYS A 220 18.22 -5.91 6.10
CA LYS A 220 18.68 -5.46 7.42
C LYS A 220 20.20 -5.62 7.55
N ASN A 221 20.75 -6.77 7.14
CA ASN A 221 22.18 -7.03 7.20
C ASN A 221 22.97 -6.03 6.34
N ARG A 222 22.49 -5.74 5.12
CA ARG A 222 23.08 -4.71 4.25
C ARG A 222 23.07 -3.34 4.91
N TRP A 223 21.94 -2.92 5.47
CA TRP A 223 21.83 -1.64 6.16
C TRP A 223 22.81 -1.53 7.33
N HIS A 224 22.92 -2.59 8.15
CA HIS A 224 23.87 -2.59 9.26
C HIS A 224 25.33 -2.48 8.80
N ARG A 225 25.69 -3.11 7.67
CA ARG A 225 27.01 -2.94 7.06
C ARG A 225 27.23 -1.52 6.56
N GLN A 226 26.27 -0.94 5.82
CA GLN A 226 26.36 0.46 5.37
C GLN A 226 26.53 1.42 6.55
N GLN A 227 25.74 1.26 7.62
CA GLN A 227 25.85 2.06 8.82
C GLN A 227 27.18 1.85 9.55
N PHE A 228 27.73 0.65 9.53
CA PHE A 228 29.05 0.37 10.07
C PHE A 228 30.14 1.07 9.27
N ASP A 229 30.08 0.99 7.94
CA ASP A 229 31.04 1.62 7.04
C ASP A 229 30.98 3.16 7.14
N GLU A 230 29.78 3.74 7.22
CA GLU A 230 29.60 5.19 7.42
C GLU A 230 30.22 5.67 8.75
N ARG A 231 30.05 4.90 9.84
CA ARG A 231 30.61 5.24 11.17
C ARG A 231 32.11 5.03 11.28
N ASN A 232 32.70 4.25 10.36
CA ASN A 232 34.10 3.89 10.35
C ASN A 232 34.78 4.33 9.04
N ALA A 233 34.26 5.36 8.36
CA ALA A 233 34.79 5.82 7.07
C ALA A 233 36.29 6.21 7.15
N ASP A 234 36.73 6.69 8.31
CA ASP A 234 38.11 7.04 8.64
C ASP A 234 38.92 5.87 9.23
N LYS A 235 38.29 4.73 9.51
CA LYS A 235 38.86 3.61 10.25
C LYS A 235 38.91 2.36 9.38
N LYS A 236 40.12 1.91 9.09
CA LYS A 236 40.34 0.60 8.47
C LYS A 236 40.68 -0.42 9.54
N GLN A 237 39.88 -1.49 9.63
CA GLN A 237 40.24 -2.61 10.50
C GLN A 237 41.47 -3.32 9.91
N VAL A 238 42.55 -3.40 10.70
CA VAL A 238 43.78 -4.13 10.37
C VAL A 238 43.88 -5.33 11.29
N ASN A 239 43.91 -6.53 10.73
CA ASN A 239 44.15 -7.76 11.49
C ASN A 239 45.66 -7.95 11.66
N VAL A 240 46.14 -7.83 12.90
CA VAL A 240 47.55 -8.02 13.24
C VAL A 240 47.68 -9.27 14.10
N MET A 241 48.56 -10.19 13.71
CA MET A 241 48.96 -11.29 14.59
C MET A 241 50.08 -10.81 15.50
N LEU A 242 49.82 -10.85 16.81
CA LEU A 242 50.75 -10.47 17.86
C LEU A 242 51.05 -11.69 18.74
N SER A 243 52.23 -11.74 19.34
CA SER A 243 52.53 -12.77 20.33
C SER A 243 51.63 -12.62 21.56
N LYS A 244 51.33 -13.72 22.25
CA LYS A 244 50.48 -13.69 23.45
C LYS A 244 51.01 -12.70 24.50
N ALA A 245 52.33 -12.65 24.69
CA ALA A 245 52.98 -11.71 25.61
C ALA A 245 52.70 -10.25 25.25
N VAL A 246 52.71 -9.88 23.96
CA VAL A 246 52.39 -8.51 23.52
C VAL A 246 50.91 -8.20 23.72
N VAL A 247 50.02 -9.19 23.53
CA VAL A 247 48.59 -9.02 23.83
C VAL A 247 48.36 -8.76 25.32
N ASP A 248 49.04 -9.49 26.20
CA ASP A 248 48.94 -9.30 27.66
C ASP A 248 49.45 -7.92 28.10
N GLN A 249 50.52 -7.43 27.47
CA GLN A 249 51.03 -6.07 27.70
C GLN A 249 50.04 -5.00 27.23
N LEU A 250 49.45 -5.16 26.03
CA LEU A 250 48.40 -4.27 25.54
C LEU A 250 47.18 -4.26 26.47
N ASP A 251 46.83 -5.40 27.07
CA ASP A 251 45.75 -5.50 28.06
C ASP A 251 46.04 -4.72 29.34
N MET A 252 47.26 -4.85 29.87
CA MET A 252 47.66 -4.09 31.05
C MET A 252 47.63 -2.59 30.78
N LEU A 253 48.18 -2.14 29.65
CA LEU A 253 48.19 -0.74 29.26
C LEU A 253 46.77 -0.18 29.04
N ALA A 254 45.90 -0.95 28.38
CA ALA A 254 44.50 -0.59 28.18
C ALA A 254 43.78 -0.42 29.52
N LYS A 255 43.95 -1.37 30.45
CA LYS A 255 43.35 -1.31 31.80
C LYS A 255 43.88 -0.14 32.62
N GLN A 256 45.20 0.07 32.65
CA GLN A 256 45.83 1.15 33.42
C GLN A 256 45.36 2.53 32.96
N ASN A 257 45.14 2.71 31.67
CA ASN A 257 44.77 4.00 31.07
C ASN A 257 43.26 4.14 30.80
N GLY A 258 42.44 3.13 31.12
CA GLY A 258 40.99 3.17 30.92
C GLY A 258 40.55 3.24 29.45
N VAL A 259 41.39 2.81 28.51
CA VAL A 259 41.17 2.92 27.06
C VAL A 259 41.07 1.55 26.39
N LYS A 260 40.57 1.51 25.15
CA LYS A 260 40.54 0.26 24.37
C LYS A 260 41.93 -0.08 23.84
N ARG A 261 42.22 -1.39 23.66
CA ARG A 261 43.48 -1.87 23.04
C ARG A 261 43.81 -1.16 21.73
N SER A 262 42.82 -0.90 20.87
CA SER A 262 43.01 -0.19 19.60
C SER A 262 43.52 1.24 19.80
N GLN A 263 43.03 1.94 20.82
CA GLN A 263 43.47 3.31 21.14
C GLN A 263 44.90 3.32 21.69
N VAL A 264 45.29 2.29 22.46
CA VAL A 264 46.69 2.12 22.87
C VAL A 264 47.59 1.96 21.65
N ILE A 265 47.22 1.09 20.70
CA ILE A 265 47.99 0.88 19.47
C ILE A 265 48.08 2.18 18.66
N GLU A 266 46.96 2.88 18.43
CA GLU A 266 46.96 4.16 17.70
C GLU A 266 47.85 5.21 18.39
N THR A 267 47.80 5.29 19.72
CA THR A 267 48.61 6.24 20.49
C THR A 267 50.10 5.90 20.38
N LEU A 268 50.47 4.63 20.53
CA LEU A 268 51.86 4.18 20.38
C LEU A 268 52.41 4.47 18.98
N VAL A 269 51.63 4.16 17.94
CA VAL A 269 52.01 4.46 16.55
C VAL A 269 52.17 5.97 16.35
N LYS A 270 51.25 6.78 16.87
CA LYS A 270 51.31 8.24 16.78
C LYS A 270 52.53 8.81 17.51
N MET A 271 52.84 8.32 18.71
CA MET A 271 54.01 8.74 19.46
C MET A 271 55.30 8.42 18.72
N GLU A 272 55.41 7.22 18.14
CA GLU A 272 56.56 6.83 17.31
C GLU A 272 56.69 7.72 16.07
N VAL A 273 55.54 8.08 15.47
CA VAL A 273 55.48 8.98 14.32
C VAL A 273 56.02 10.37 14.66
N GLU A 274 55.55 10.93 15.77
CA GLU A 274 55.95 12.25 16.25
C GLU A 274 57.41 12.29 16.69
N ALA A 275 57.93 11.20 17.27
CA ALA A 275 59.34 11.07 17.65
C ALA A 275 60.29 10.96 16.45
N GLY A 276 59.80 10.53 15.28
CA GLY A 276 60.59 10.42 14.05
C GLY A 276 61.56 9.23 14.01
N THR A 277 61.40 8.26 14.92
CA THR A 277 62.35 7.16 15.18
C THR A 277 61.95 5.81 14.59
N TYR A 278 61.10 5.80 13.57
CA TYR A 278 60.39 4.63 13.01
C TYR A 278 61.17 3.32 12.81
N LEU A 279 61.47 2.59 13.88
CA LEU A 279 62.12 1.28 13.89
C LEU A 279 63.65 1.33 13.69
N THR A 280 64.37 2.17 14.44
CA THR A 280 65.84 2.03 14.59
C THR A 280 66.18 0.77 15.38
N GLY A 281 66.17 -0.38 14.69
CA GLY A 281 66.53 -1.69 15.23
C GLY A 281 65.52 -2.77 14.88
N ALA A 282 65.61 -3.30 13.65
CA ALA A 282 65.15 -4.66 13.35
C ALA A 282 66.29 -5.64 13.63
#